data_AF-A0A7Z9G392-F1
#
_entry.id   AF-A0A7Z9G392-F1
#
_cell.length_a   1.000
_cell.length_b   1.000
_cell.length_c   1.000
_cell.angle_alpha   90.00
_cell.angle_beta   90.00
_cell.angle_gamma   90.00
#
_symmetry.space_group_name_H-M   'P 1'
#
loop_
_entity.id
_entity.type
_entity.pdbx_description
1 polymer ?
#
loop_
_entity_poly.entity_id
_entity_poly.type
_entity_poly.pdbx_seq_one_letter_code
_entity_poly.pdbx_strand_id
1 'polypeptide(L)'
;MALGGTTAEYGQHLVEWYNDSFYGEIAWLDTFEGYVAPPLDGIWATAPFLHNGSVPTIELVLNSKARPTYWRRENFDSTHYDQTALGWPHTVLDYGQADSSAAERRFIYDTTIEGHHNSGHTFDDHLKNDKRRSVIEYLKSL
;
A
#
# COMPACT_ATOMS: atom_id res chain seq x y z
N MET A 1 4.57 9.56 18.17
CA MET A 1 3.42 10.36 18.61
C MET A 1 3.41 11.62 17.74
N ALA A 2 2.76 11.54 16.58
CA ALA A 2 2.62 12.66 15.65
C ALA A 2 1.25 13.30 15.92
N LEU A 3 1.26 14.62 16.09
CA LEU A 3 0.11 15.43 16.46
C LEU A 3 -0.84 15.56 15.27
N GLY A 4 -1.93 14.80 15.27
CA GLY A 4 -3.05 14.92 14.32
C GLY A 4 -4.06 15.96 14.77
N GLY A 5 -3.66 17.23 14.82
CA GLY A 5 -4.53 18.34 15.22
C GLY A 5 -4.78 19.30 14.07
N THR A 6 -5.51 18.87 13.02
CA THR A 6 -6.17 19.77 12.03
C THR A 6 -7.24 19.08 11.18
N THR A 7 -7.27 17.74 11.06
CA THR A 7 -8.29 17.03 10.26
C THR A 7 -9.64 16.85 10.96
N ALA A 8 -9.70 16.97 12.28
CA ALA A 8 -10.94 16.74 13.03
C ALA A 8 -11.99 17.87 12.88
N GLU A 9 -11.58 19.14 12.86
CA GLU A 9 -12.52 20.27 12.72
C GLU A 9 -13.08 20.40 11.29
N TYR A 10 -12.25 20.19 10.26
CA TYR A 10 -12.72 20.22 8.86
C TYR A 10 -13.46 18.93 8.46
N GLY A 11 -13.10 17.79 9.07
CA GLY A 11 -13.76 16.51 8.84
C GLY A 11 -15.21 16.52 9.29
N GLN A 12 -15.51 17.16 10.43
CA GLN A 12 -16.86 17.18 10.97
C GLN A 12 -17.84 17.93 10.05
N HIS A 13 -17.45 19.10 9.53
CA HIS A 13 -18.30 19.83 8.57
C HIS A 13 -18.49 19.11 7.24
N LEU A 14 -17.48 18.38 6.76
CA LEU A 14 -17.60 17.55 5.56
C LEU A 14 -18.55 16.37 5.80
N VAL A 15 -18.47 15.74 6.98
CA VAL A 15 -19.33 14.63 7.39
C VAL A 15 -20.77 15.09 7.52
N GLU A 16 -21.02 16.18 8.22
CA GLU A 16 -22.34 16.80 8.36
C GLU A 16 -22.92 17.17 6.99
N TRP A 17 -22.15 17.90 6.16
CA TRP A 17 -22.60 18.28 4.81
C TRP A 17 -22.91 17.06 3.93
N TYR A 18 -22.05 16.03 3.96
CA TYR A 18 -22.25 14.82 3.15
C TYR A 18 -23.53 14.10 3.58
N ASN A 19 -23.69 13.87 4.88
CA ASN A 19 -24.81 13.15 5.46
C ASN A 19 -26.14 13.91 5.34
N ASP A 20 -26.12 15.24 5.28
CA ASP A 20 -27.30 16.09 5.06
C ASP A 20 -27.61 16.33 3.57
N SER A 21 -26.74 15.90 2.66
CA SER A 21 -26.95 16.06 1.21
C SER A 21 -27.77 14.91 0.61
N PHE A 22 -28.14 15.03 -0.67
CA PHE A 22 -28.71 13.92 -1.45
C PHE A 22 -27.87 12.62 -1.37
N TYR A 23 -26.54 12.73 -1.22
CA TYR A 23 -25.67 11.56 -1.08
C TYR A 23 -25.87 10.84 0.27
N GLY A 24 -26.26 11.58 1.31
CA GLY A 24 -26.61 11.08 2.64
C GLY A 24 -27.84 10.18 2.67
N GLU A 25 -28.74 10.32 1.68
CA GLU A 25 -29.93 9.47 1.55
C GLU A 25 -29.60 8.04 1.09
N ILE A 26 -28.42 7.84 0.47
CA ILE A 26 -28.00 6.55 -0.12
C ILE A 26 -26.76 5.95 0.55
N ALA A 27 -25.96 6.75 1.26
CA ALA A 27 -24.78 6.31 2.01
C ALA A 27 -24.50 7.30 3.16
N TRP A 28 -23.76 6.89 4.19
CA TRP A 28 -23.29 7.80 5.24
C TRP A 28 -21.77 7.83 5.31
N LEU A 29 -21.23 9.00 5.61
CA LEU A 29 -19.82 9.21 5.91
C LEU A 29 -19.65 9.17 7.43
N ASP A 30 -18.67 8.41 7.89
CA ASP A 30 -18.25 8.37 9.29
C ASP A 30 -16.73 8.52 9.38
N THR A 31 -16.27 9.20 10.42
CA THR A 31 -14.84 9.35 10.68
C THR A 31 -14.38 8.21 11.56
N PHE A 32 -13.31 7.54 11.16
CA PHE A 32 -12.64 6.58 12.03
C PHE A 32 -11.14 6.81 12.03
N GLU A 33 -10.51 6.39 13.13
CA GLU A 33 -9.07 6.40 13.25
C GLU A 33 -8.50 5.18 12.50
N GLY A 34 -7.82 5.43 11.38
CA GLY A 34 -7.14 4.39 10.63
C GLY A 34 -7.23 4.57 9.11
N TYR A 35 -7.04 3.47 8.39
CA TYR A 35 -7.15 3.41 6.94
C TYR A 35 -8.32 2.52 6.53
N VAL A 36 -9.04 2.96 5.49
CA VAL A 36 -10.09 2.14 4.87
C VAL A 36 -9.41 0.94 4.21
N ALA A 37 -9.92 -0.27 4.43
CA ALA A 37 -9.57 -1.41 3.60
C ALA A 37 -10.30 -1.25 2.24
N PRO A 38 -9.59 -0.96 1.13
CA PRO A 38 -10.23 -0.73 -0.15
C PRO A 38 -10.85 -2.03 -0.69
N PRO A 39 -11.83 -1.95 -1.61
CA PRO A 39 -12.26 -3.10 -2.39
C PRO A 39 -11.06 -3.80 -3.04
N LEU A 40 -11.12 -5.13 -3.10
CA LEU A 40 -10.05 -5.94 -3.67
C LEU A 40 -10.27 -6.25 -5.16
N ASP A 41 -11.41 -5.87 -5.72
CA ASP A 41 -11.71 -5.98 -7.14
C ASP A 41 -10.64 -5.23 -7.97
N GLY A 42 -10.02 -5.94 -8.91
CA GLY A 42 -8.91 -5.44 -9.71
C GLY A 42 -7.58 -5.23 -8.98
N ILE A 43 -7.43 -5.68 -7.72
CA ILE A 43 -6.19 -5.51 -6.94
C ILE A 43 -4.96 -6.11 -7.63
N TRP A 44 -5.18 -7.14 -8.46
CA TRP A 44 -4.14 -7.81 -9.23
C TRP A 44 -3.39 -6.90 -10.21
N ALA A 45 -3.89 -5.68 -10.49
CA ALA A 45 -3.32 -4.73 -11.43
C ALA A 45 -2.86 -3.40 -10.79
N THR A 46 -2.94 -3.24 -9.46
CA THR A 46 -2.81 -1.92 -8.80
C THR A 46 -1.57 -1.75 -7.93
N ALA A 47 -0.58 -2.65 -8.05
CA ALA A 47 0.71 -2.48 -7.40
C ALA A 47 1.33 -1.08 -7.67
N PRO A 48 2.11 -0.52 -6.74
CA PRO A 48 2.44 -1.05 -5.41
C PRO A 48 1.32 -0.82 -4.38
N PHE A 49 1.40 -1.54 -3.27
CA PHE A 49 0.33 -1.68 -2.27
C PHE A 49 0.59 -0.88 -0.99
N LEU A 50 -0.44 -0.86 -0.14
CA LEU A 50 -0.61 0.03 1.02
C LEU A 50 -0.86 1.48 0.60
N HIS A 51 -1.33 2.31 1.54
CA HIS A 51 -1.76 3.69 1.26
C HIS A 51 -0.63 4.58 0.69
N ASN A 52 0.62 4.22 0.93
CA ASN A 52 1.81 4.96 0.49
C ASN A 52 2.58 4.25 -0.64
N GLY A 53 2.08 3.12 -1.16
CA GLY A 53 2.73 2.37 -2.24
C GLY A 53 4.09 1.78 -1.85
N SER A 54 4.29 1.46 -0.57
CA SER A 54 5.58 0.99 -0.05
C SER A 54 5.89 -0.48 -0.32
N VAL A 55 4.89 -1.28 -0.70
CA VAL A 55 5.03 -2.73 -0.87
C VAL A 55 4.83 -3.13 -2.33
N PRO A 56 5.86 -3.67 -3.02
CA PRO A 56 5.81 -3.81 -4.48
C PRO A 56 4.91 -4.95 -4.99
N THR A 57 4.62 -5.97 -4.16
CA THR A 57 3.89 -7.19 -4.56
C THR A 57 2.89 -7.63 -3.48
N ILE A 58 1.81 -8.31 -3.87
CA ILE A 58 0.86 -8.89 -2.91
C ILE A 58 1.53 -9.96 -2.05
N GLU A 59 2.47 -10.73 -2.60
CA GLU A 59 3.25 -11.68 -1.80
C GLU A 59 3.91 -11.01 -0.59
N LEU A 60 4.44 -9.80 -0.75
CA LEU A 60 5.04 -9.03 0.33
C LEU A 60 3.99 -8.35 1.23
N VAL A 61 2.78 -8.09 0.74
CA VAL A 61 1.65 -7.70 1.61
C VAL A 61 1.33 -8.84 2.58
N LEU A 62 1.23 -10.08 2.06
CA LEU A 62 0.90 -11.29 2.83
C LEU A 62 2.06 -11.84 3.69
N ASN A 63 3.26 -11.29 3.55
CA ASN A 63 4.45 -11.69 4.31
C ASN A 63 5.25 -10.45 4.71
N SER A 64 4.82 -9.78 5.78
CA SER A 64 5.38 -8.48 6.16
C SER A 64 6.86 -8.54 6.54
N LYS A 65 7.31 -9.69 7.05
CA LYS A 65 8.70 -9.95 7.47
C LYS A 65 9.70 -9.98 6.32
N ALA A 66 9.22 -10.14 5.08
CA ALA A 66 10.05 -10.19 3.88
C ALA A 66 10.11 -8.84 3.14
N ARG A 67 9.39 -7.81 3.61
CA ARG A 67 9.33 -6.50 2.93
C ARG A 67 10.72 -5.83 2.95
N PRO A 68 11.22 -5.36 1.79
CA PRO A 68 12.52 -4.70 1.73
C PRO A 68 12.46 -3.29 2.33
N THR A 69 13.55 -2.88 2.97
CA THR A 69 13.73 -1.50 3.48
C THR A 69 13.97 -0.50 2.33
N TYR A 70 14.74 -0.92 1.34
CA TYR A 70 15.03 -0.12 0.15
C TYR A 70 14.80 -0.97 -1.08
N TRP A 71 14.06 -0.45 -2.03
CA TRP A 71 13.83 -1.15 -3.29
C TRP A 71 13.61 -0.17 -4.43
N ARG A 72 13.81 -0.64 -5.66
CA ARG A 72 13.38 0.05 -6.87
C ARG A 72 12.74 -0.94 -7.83
N ARG A 73 11.82 -0.48 -8.67
CA ARG A 73 11.35 -1.28 -9.80
C ARG A 73 12.53 -1.64 -10.70
N GLU A 74 12.55 -2.87 -11.21
CA GLU A 74 13.60 -3.28 -12.17
C GLU A 74 13.51 -2.45 -13.46
N ASN A 75 12.29 -2.18 -13.93
CA ASN A 75 12.00 -1.27 -15.02
C ASN A 75 10.57 -0.69 -14.91
N PHE A 76 10.23 0.22 -15.83
CA PHE A 76 8.93 0.89 -15.93
C PHE A 76 8.09 0.38 -17.10
N ASP A 77 8.42 -0.80 -17.65
CA ASP A 77 7.61 -1.45 -18.66
C ASP A 77 6.38 -2.09 -17.99
N SER A 78 5.19 -1.59 -18.30
CA SER A 78 3.94 -2.09 -17.73
C SER A 78 3.63 -3.53 -18.15
N THR A 79 4.27 -4.06 -19.20
CA THR A 79 4.13 -5.46 -19.60
C THR A 79 4.98 -6.40 -18.75
N HIS A 80 6.00 -5.86 -18.06
CA HIS A 80 6.85 -6.60 -17.14
C HIS A 80 6.23 -6.63 -15.73
N TYR A 81 5.13 -7.37 -15.60
CA TYR A 81 4.40 -7.57 -14.36
C TYR A 81 4.64 -8.98 -13.81
N ASP A 82 5.02 -9.10 -12.55
CA ASP A 82 5.23 -10.40 -11.91
C ASP A 82 3.87 -11.02 -11.55
N GLN A 83 3.41 -11.98 -12.36
CA GLN A 83 2.17 -12.70 -12.10
C GLN A 83 2.28 -13.74 -10.98
N THR A 84 3.49 -14.09 -10.55
CA THR A 84 3.73 -15.02 -9.44
C THR A 84 3.66 -14.28 -8.11
N ALA A 85 4.45 -13.24 -7.89
CA ALA A 85 4.36 -12.45 -6.66
C ALA A 85 3.16 -11.48 -6.66
N LEU A 86 2.57 -11.26 -7.84
CA LEU A 86 1.44 -10.36 -8.13
C LEU A 86 1.81 -8.90 -7.81
N GLY A 87 2.65 -8.30 -8.66
CA GLY A 87 3.13 -6.94 -8.48
C GLY A 87 4.25 -6.53 -9.43
N TRP A 88 4.99 -5.50 -9.02
CA TRP A 88 6.15 -5.03 -9.79
C TRP A 88 7.41 -5.85 -9.48
N PRO A 89 8.11 -6.36 -10.52
CA PRO A 89 9.49 -6.82 -10.37
C PRO A 89 10.35 -5.72 -9.77
N HIS A 90 11.12 -6.05 -8.73
CA HIS A 90 11.90 -5.08 -7.99
C HIS A 90 13.26 -5.64 -7.58
N THR A 91 14.23 -4.74 -7.46
CA THR A 91 15.54 -5.02 -6.90
C THR A 91 15.60 -4.47 -5.48
N VAL A 92 15.97 -5.32 -4.52
CA VAL A 92 16.31 -4.90 -3.16
C VAL A 92 17.66 -4.21 -3.17
N LEU A 93 17.77 -3.10 -2.47
CA LEU A 93 18.99 -2.29 -2.39
C LEU A 93 19.52 -2.32 -0.96
N ASP A 94 20.84 -2.20 -0.83
CA ASP A 94 21.51 -2.08 0.48
C ASP A 94 21.65 -0.62 0.94
N TYR A 95 21.12 0.33 0.15
CA TYR A 95 21.25 1.76 0.39
C TYR A 95 19.96 2.52 0.09
N GLY A 96 19.75 3.60 0.83
CA GLY A 96 18.58 4.48 0.71
C GLY A 96 18.79 5.69 -0.19
N GLN A 97 17.83 6.61 -0.16
CA GLN A 97 17.87 7.82 -0.98
C GLN A 97 19.04 8.75 -0.62
N ALA A 98 19.42 8.81 0.65
CA ALA A 98 20.49 9.68 1.15
C ALA A 98 21.86 9.33 0.55
N ASP A 99 22.14 8.04 0.36
CA ASP A 99 23.42 7.52 -0.12
C ASP A 99 23.46 7.31 -1.65
N SER A 100 22.40 7.73 -2.34
CA SER A 100 22.26 7.58 -3.79
C SER A 100 22.59 8.86 -4.57
N SER A 101 22.96 8.69 -5.84
CA SER A 101 23.10 9.80 -6.78
C SER A 101 21.75 10.50 -7.01
N ALA A 102 21.76 11.79 -7.37
CA ALA A 102 20.52 12.53 -7.66
C ALA A 102 19.71 11.91 -8.81
N ALA A 103 20.38 11.24 -9.75
CA ALA A 103 19.74 10.55 -10.87
C ALA A 103 19.00 9.28 -10.41
N GLU A 104 19.54 8.54 -9.45
CA GLU A 104 18.95 7.30 -8.94
C GLU A 104 17.92 7.53 -7.85
N ARG A 105 18.11 8.57 -7.03
CA ARG A 105 17.29 8.87 -5.84
C ARG A 105 15.78 8.78 -6.09
N ARG A 106 15.32 9.33 -7.21
CA ARG A 106 13.89 9.34 -7.58
C ARG A 106 13.28 7.97 -7.88
N PHE A 107 14.12 6.96 -8.06
CA PHE A 107 13.70 5.59 -8.37
C PHE A 107 13.76 4.66 -7.15
N ILE A 108 14.36 5.11 -6.05
CA ILE A 108 14.49 4.33 -4.82
C ILE A 108 13.28 4.63 -3.93
N TYR A 109 12.49 3.61 -3.65
CA TYR A 109 11.56 3.63 -2.54
C TYR A 109 12.34 3.35 -1.25
N ASP A 110 12.30 4.30 -0.32
CA ASP A 110 13.05 4.26 0.93
C ASP A 110 12.09 4.35 2.11
N THR A 111 11.92 3.23 2.81
CA THR A 111 10.92 3.08 3.88
C THR A 111 11.37 3.68 5.22
N THR A 112 12.57 4.25 5.26
CA THR A 112 13.10 4.96 6.44
C THR A 112 12.69 6.43 6.50
N ILE A 113 12.17 6.95 5.37
CA ILE A 113 11.62 8.29 5.27
C ILE A 113 10.24 8.34 5.93
N GLU A 114 9.97 9.41 6.69
CA GLU A 114 8.67 9.65 7.32
C GLU A 114 7.54 9.60 6.27
N GLY A 115 6.49 8.83 6.57
CA GLY A 115 5.37 8.60 5.65
C GLY A 115 5.60 7.51 4.59
N HIS A 116 6.82 7.00 4.43
CA HIS A 116 7.13 5.90 3.48
C HIS A 116 7.25 4.54 4.17
N HIS A 117 6.89 4.42 5.44
CA HIS A 117 7.00 3.16 6.18
C HIS A 117 6.22 2.02 5.50
N ASN A 118 6.82 0.84 5.45
CA ASN A 118 6.23 -0.39 4.91
C ASN A 118 5.63 -1.30 6.01
N SER A 119 5.42 -0.77 7.21
CA SER A 119 4.88 -1.48 8.37
C SER A 119 3.36 -1.60 8.37
N GLY A 120 2.81 -2.42 9.26
CA GLY A 120 1.36 -2.66 9.37
C GLY A 120 0.90 -3.81 8.48
N HIS A 121 -0.40 -4.15 8.52
CA HIS A 121 -0.97 -5.27 7.77
C HIS A 121 -0.17 -6.58 8.03
N THR A 122 0.02 -6.93 9.30
CA THR A 122 0.85 -8.06 9.74
C THR A 122 0.04 -9.32 10.07
N PHE A 123 -1.29 -9.23 9.98
CA PHE A 123 -2.19 -10.32 10.37
C PHE A 123 -2.01 -11.57 9.50
N ASP A 124 -1.49 -11.45 8.27
CA ASP A 124 -1.23 -12.57 7.36
C ASP A 124 0.13 -13.27 7.58
N ASP A 125 0.97 -12.78 8.50
CA ASP A 125 2.30 -13.35 8.75
C ASP A 125 2.26 -14.81 9.23
N HIS A 126 1.12 -15.25 9.77
CA HIS A 126 0.89 -16.63 10.21
C HIS A 126 0.62 -17.60 9.04
N LEU A 127 0.29 -17.09 7.84
CA LEU A 127 0.02 -17.93 6.68
C LEU A 127 1.30 -18.65 6.24
N LYS A 128 1.17 -19.94 5.92
CA LYS A 128 2.25 -20.70 5.29
C LYS A 128 2.28 -20.43 3.78
N ASN A 129 3.39 -20.73 3.12
CA ASN A 129 3.60 -20.45 1.69
C ASN A 129 2.47 -20.96 0.79
N ASP A 130 2.00 -22.21 0.98
CA ASP A 130 0.91 -22.77 0.17
C ASP A 130 -0.41 -21.99 0.33
N LYS A 131 -0.69 -21.50 1.55
CA LYS A 131 -1.88 -20.68 1.83
C LYS A 131 -1.73 -19.28 1.24
N ARG A 132 -0.55 -18.66 1.35
CA ARG A 132 -0.27 -17.38 0.67
C ARG A 132 -0.45 -17.49 -0.83
N ARG A 133 0.06 -18.57 -1.43
CA ARG A 133 -0.12 -18.85 -2.87
C ARG A 133 -1.59 -18.99 -3.24
N SER A 134 -2.37 -19.70 -2.42
CA SER A 134 -3.82 -19.84 -2.63
C SER A 134 -4.54 -18.49 -2.59
N VAL A 135 -4.17 -17.61 -1.65
CA VAL A 135 -4.73 -16.25 -1.55
C VAL A 135 -4.37 -15.44 -2.80
N ILE A 136 -3.12 -15.48 -3.26
CA ILE A 136 -2.69 -14.78 -4.48
C ILE A 136 -3.52 -15.25 -5.69
N GLU A 137 -3.71 -16.55 -5.88
CA GLU A 137 -4.52 -17.06 -7.00
C GLU A 137 -5.99 -16.64 -6.89
N TYR A 138 -6.54 -16.56 -5.68
CA TYR A 138 -7.89 -16.04 -5.47
C TYR A 138 -7.98 -14.55 -5.84
N LEU A 139 -7.02 -13.72 -5.41
CA LEU A 139 -7.00 -12.28 -5.71
C LEU A 139 -6.87 -11.96 -7.20
N LYS A 140 -6.29 -12.86 -8.01
CA LYS A 140 -6.26 -12.73 -9.49
C LYS A 140 -7.64 -12.87 -10.13
N SER A 141 -8.61 -13.45 -9.43
CA SER A 141 -9.97 -13.65 -9.95
C SER A 141 -10.91 -12.49 -9.65
N LEU A 142 -10.44 -11.48 -8.91
CA LEU A 142 -11.18 -10.27 -8.52
C LEU A 142 -10.97 -9.11 -9.52
#